data_AF-A0A7S4PI95-F1
#
_entry.id   AF-A0A7S4PI95-F1
#
_cell.length_a   1.000
_cell.length_b   1.000
_cell.length_c   1.000
_cell.angle_alpha   90.00
_cell.angle_beta   90.00
_cell.angle_gamma   90.00
#
_symmetry.space_group_name_H-M   'P 1'
#
loop_
_entity.id
_entity.type
_entity.pdbx_description
1 polymer ?
#
loop_
_entity_poly.entity_id
_entity_poly.type
_entity_poly.pdbx_seq_one_letter_code
_entity_poly.pdbx_strand_id
1 'polypeptide(L)'
;KLYVEEWANFEAEVAVMVARKPGGEIKCFPVVETRQNNNICELVVAPPSFSFPISARQEALDVARKAVESLDGVGIFGVEMFWMKDGRVLVNEIAPRPHNSG
;
A
#
# COMPACT_ATOMS: atom_id res chain seq x y z
N LYS A 1 13.05 -13.59 18.24
CA LYS A 1 11.71 -13.22 18.75
C LYS A 1 10.75 -13.39 17.58
N LEU A 2 9.54 -13.90 17.82
CA LEU A 2 8.50 -14.01 16.80
C LEU A 2 7.41 -12.98 17.11
N TYR A 3 6.71 -12.52 16.07
CA TYR A 3 5.53 -11.69 16.19
C TYR A 3 4.30 -12.50 15.78
N VAL A 4 3.16 -12.17 16.35
CA VAL A 4 1.86 -12.74 16.00
C VAL A 4 0.93 -11.57 15.75
N GLU A 5 0.27 -11.60 14.61
CA GLU A 5 -0.69 -10.60 14.16
C GLU A 5 -2.05 -11.25 13.95
N GLU A 6 -3.11 -10.45 14.03
CA GLU A 6 -4.46 -10.91 13.72
C GLU A 6 -4.59 -11.25 12.22
N TRP A 7 -5.35 -12.29 11.90
CA TRP A 7 -5.67 -12.60 10.51
C TRP A 7 -6.61 -11.54 9.91
N ALA A 8 -6.10 -10.71 9.00
CA ALA A 8 -6.91 -9.72 8.29
C ALA A 8 -7.83 -10.38 7.25
N ASN A 9 -9.14 -10.42 7.52
CA ASN A 9 -10.15 -10.88 6.54
C ASN A 9 -10.52 -9.75 5.56
N PHE A 10 -9.55 -9.36 4.73
CA PHE A 10 -9.65 -8.24 3.80
C PHE A 10 -10.56 -8.52 2.59
N GLU A 11 -10.99 -7.46 1.91
CA GLU A 11 -11.75 -7.51 0.66
C GLU A 11 -10.82 -7.55 -0.56
N ALA A 12 -9.75 -6.76 -0.54
CA ALA A 12 -8.71 -6.76 -1.56
C ALA A 12 -7.36 -6.27 -1.02
N GLU A 13 -6.28 -6.63 -1.71
CA GLU A 13 -4.96 -6.06 -1.51
C GLU A 13 -4.74 -4.88 -2.45
N VAL A 14 -4.18 -3.81 -1.91
CA VAL A 14 -3.85 -2.59 -2.66
C VAL A 14 -2.45 -2.12 -2.32
N ALA A 15 -1.80 -1.45 -3.26
CA ALA A 15 -0.50 -0.86 -3.03
C ALA A 15 -0.43 0.58 -3.54
N VAL A 16 0.47 1.36 -2.94
CA VAL A 16 0.82 2.71 -3.38
C VAL A 16 2.33 2.84 -3.39
N MET A 17 2.87 3.30 -4.51
CA MET A 17 4.24 3.78 -4.56
C MET A 17 4.32 5.21 -4.06
N VAL A 18 5.27 5.45 -3.16
CA VAL A 18 5.48 6.74 -2.52
C VAL A 18 6.91 7.20 -2.80
N ALA A 19 7.05 8.38 -3.38
CA ALA A 19 8.32 9.02 -3.63
C ALA A 19 8.54 10.14 -2.61
N ARG A 20 9.66 10.10 -1.89
CA ARG A 20 10.11 11.15 -0.97
C ARG A 20 11.46 11.69 -1.42
N LYS A 21 11.57 13.00 -1.60
CA LYS A 21 12.85 13.66 -1.94
C LYS A 21 13.61 14.12 -0.69
N PRO A 22 14.91 14.44 -0.81
CA PRO A 22 15.60 15.21 0.22
C PRO A 22 14.83 16.50 0.52
N GLY A 23 14.60 16.79 1.80
CA GLY A 23 13.76 17.91 2.25
C GLY A 23 12.30 17.55 2.56
N GLY A 24 11.89 16.29 2.39
CA GLY A 24 10.64 15.77 2.97
C GLY A 24 9.38 15.92 2.11
N GLU A 25 9.46 16.52 0.92
CA GLU A 25 8.33 16.53 0.00
C GLU A 25 8.02 15.10 -0.48
N ILE A 26 6.73 14.73 -0.42
CA ILE A 26 6.22 13.40 -0.79
C ILE A 26 5.22 13.51 -1.94
N LYS A 27 5.31 12.57 -2.87
CA LYS A 27 4.32 12.32 -3.93
C LYS A 27 3.91 10.84 -3.90
N CYS A 28 2.62 10.58 -4.08
CA CYS A 28 2.08 9.23 -4.18
C CYS A 28 1.66 8.96 -5.64
N PHE A 29 1.99 7.78 -6.15
CA PHE A 29 1.40 7.25 -7.38
C PHE A 29 -0.05 6.81 -7.14
N PRO A 30 -0.84 6.60 -8.20
CA PRO A 30 -2.19 6.06 -8.06
C PRO A 30 -2.20 4.72 -7.32
N VAL A 31 -3.25 4.48 -6.53
CA VAL A 31 -3.48 3.18 -5.89
C VAL A 31 -3.66 2.10 -6.96
N VAL A 32 -3.03 0.95 -6.75
CA VAL A 32 -3.17 -0.24 -7.60
C VAL A 32 -3.76 -1.40 -6.80
N GLU A 33 -4.38 -2.34 -7.49
CA GLU A 33 -4.77 -3.64 -6.94
C GLU A 33 -3.60 -4.62 -7.12
N THR A 34 -3.30 -5.41 -6.09
CA THR A 34 -2.35 -6.52 -6.18
C THR A 34 -3.08 -7.84 -5.94
N ARG A 35 -2.66 -8.90 -6.63
CA ARG A 35 -3.16 -10.26 -6.40
C ARG A 35 -1.99 -11.19 -6.14
N GLN A 36 -2.00 -11.76 -4.95
CA GLN A 36 -0.97 -12.69 -4.51
C GLN A 36 -1.45 -14.13 -4.74
N ASN A 37 -0.56 -14.99 -5.21
CA ASN A 37 -0.78 -16.43 -5.32
C ASN A 37 0.43 -17.15 -4.71
N ASN A 38 0.20 -18.04 -3.74
CA ASN A 38 1.27 -18.68 -2.98
C ASN A 38 2.31 -17.69 -2.41
N ASN A 39 1.84 -16.55 -1.90
CA ASN A 39 2.67 -15.46 -1.36
C ASN A 39 3.60 -14.79 -2.38
N ILE A 40 3.27 -14.85 -3.66
CA ILE A 40 3.98 -14.17 -4.76
C ILE A 40 3.01 -13.24 -5.47
N CYS A 41 3.43 -12.00 -5.74
CA CYS A 41 2.61 -11.06 -6.50
C CYS A 41 2.55 -11.53 -7.96
N GLU A 42 1.37 -12.00 -8.37
CA GLU A 42 1.14 -12.60 -9.68
C GLU A 42 0.56 -11.58 -10.66
N LEU A 43 -0.24 -10.64 -10.16
CA LEU A 43 -0.88 -9.61 -10.97
C LEU A 43 -0.95 -8.27 -10.24
N VAL A 44 -0.68 -7.20 -10.99
CA VAL A 44 -0.95 -5.81 -10.60
C VAL A 44 -1.95 -5.22 -11.58
N VAL A 45 -3.03 -4.61 -11.08
CA VAL A 45 -4.05 -3.96 -11.90
C VAL A 45 -4.13 -2.47 -11.58
N ALA A 46 -3.93 -1.63 -12.60
CA ALA A 46 -3.93 -0.18 -12.50
C ALA A 46 -4.86 0.44 -13.57
N PRO A 47 -5.97 1.11 -13.20
CA PRO A 47 -6.52 1.23 -11.83
C PRO A 47 -7.09 -0.11 -11.32
N PRO A 48 -7.41 -0.22 -10.00
CA PRO A 48 -8.07 -1.40 -9.43
C PRO A 48 -9.30 -1.82 -10.24
N SER A 49 -9.47 -3.13 -10.45
CA SER A 49 -10.56 -3.69 -11.28
C SER A 49 -11.90 -3.75 -10.54
N PHE A 50 -11.86 -3.78 -9.22
CA PHE A 50 -13.05 -3.72 -8.37
C PHE A 50 -13.56 -2.28 -8.19
N SER A 51 -14.82 -2.14 -7.78
CA SER A 51 -15.39 -0.83 -7.44
C SER A 51 -14.74 -0.33 -6.15
N PHE A 52 -13.70 0.48 -6.30
CA PHE A 52 -12.96 1.04 -5.17
C PHE A 52 -13.49 2.44 -4.84
N PRO A 53 -14.22 2.62 -3.72
CA PRO A 53 -14.82 3.90 -3.37
C PRO A 53 -13.78 5.02 -3.28
N ILE A 54 -14.17 6.23 -3.66
CA ILE A 54 -13.28 7.41 -3.61
C ILE A 54 -12.72 7.61 -2.19
N SER A 55 -13.54 7.39 -1.16
CA SER A 55 -13.12 7.47 0.24
C SER A 55 -12.00 6.47 0.56
N ALA A 56 -12.16 5.20 0.19
CA ALA A 56 -11.16 4.16 0.42
C ALA A 56 -9.87 4.41 -0.37
N ARG A 57 -9.99 4.94 -1.60
CA ARG A 57 -8.83 5.37 -2.39
C ARG A 57 -8.05 6.48 -1.71
N GLN A 58 -8.75 7.49 -1.18
CA GLN A 58 -8.13 8.58 -0.45
C GLN A 58 -7.47 8.08 0.84
N GLU A 59 -8.14 7.19 1.57
CA GLU A 59 -7.60 6.56 2.77
C GLU A 59 -6.31 5.79 2.48
N ALA A 60 -6.26 4.99 1.41
CA ALA A 60 -5.04 4.27 1.02
C ALA A 60 -3.87 5.21 0.69
N LEU A 61 -4.13 6.32 0.00
CA LEU A 61 -3.10 7.33 -0.30
C LEU A 61 -2.59 8.01 0.98
N ASP A 62 -3.49 8.30 1.92
CA ASP A 62 -3.15 8.96 3.18
C ASP A 62 -2.42 8.03 4.15
N VAL A 63 -2.83 6.76 4.23
CA VAL A 63 -2.13 5.71 4.98
C VAL A 63 -0.72 5.50 4.42
N ALA A 64 -0.58 5.36 3.10
CA ALA A 64 0.73 5.19 2.47
C ALA A 64 1.66 6.38 2.69
N ARG A 65 1.14 7.62 2.59
CA ARG A 65 1.90 8.83 2.90
C ARG A 65 2.37 8.83 4.35
N LYS A 66 1.46 8.63 5.31
CA LYS A 66 1.77 8.63 6.74
C LYS A 66 2.77 7.54 7.12
N ALA A 67 2.66 6.37 6.51
CA ALA A 67 3.60 5.28 6.69
C ALA A 67 5.03 5.70 6.32
N VAL A 68 5.23 6.34 5.17
CA VAL A 68 6.55 6.82 4.74
C VAL A 68 7.03 8.07 5.50
N GLU A 69 6.11 8.96 5.90
CA GLU A 69 6.43 10.10 6.77
C GLU A 69 6.97 9.65 8.14
N SER A 70 6.53 8.49 8.63
CA SER A 70 7.00 7.91 9.91
C SER A 70 8.42 7.32 9.84
N LEU A 71 9.00 7.21 8.65
CA LEU A 71 10.34 6.68 8.40
C LEU A 71 11.31 7.82 8.06
N ASP A 72 12.61 7.63 8.27
CA ASP A 72 13.64 8.64 7.96
C ASP A 72 14.19 8.54 6.51
N GLY A 73 13.72 7.59 5.72
CA GLY A 73 14.28 7.32 4.40
C GLY A 73 13.91 8.34 3.31
N VAL A 74 14.76 8.40 2.27
CA VAL A 74 14.55 9.20 1.05
C VAL A 74 14.62 8.25 -0.16
N GLY A 75 13.78 8.48 -1.16
CA GLY A 75 13.69 7.66 -2.36
C GLY A 75 12.28 7.16 -2.63
N ILE A 76 12.18 5.95 -3.17
CA ILE A 76 10.92 5.29 -3.52
C ILE A 76 10.61 4.22 -2.47
N PHE A 77 9.34 4.14 -2.08
CA PHE A 77 8.80 3.15 -1.15
C PHE A 77 7.58 2.48 -1.78
N GLY A 78 7.50 1.15 -1.70
CA GLY A 78 6.25 0.43 -1.88
C GLY A 78 5.54 0.27 -0.55
N VAL A 79 4.28 0.69 -0.49
CA VAL A 79 3.42 0.45 0.68
C VAL A 79 2.30 -0.47 0.25
N GLU A 80 2.33 -1.70 0.77
CA GLU A 80 1.27 -2.69 0.56
C GLU A 80 0.27 -2.64 1.71
N MET A 81 -1.00 -2.75 1.39
CA MET A 81 -2.10 -2.53 2.32
C MET A 81 -3.25 -3.51 2.07
N PHE A 82 -4.01 -3.75 3.13
CA PHE A 82 -5.28 -4.47 3.08
C PHE A 82 -6.44 -3.48 3.09
N TRP A 83 -7.33 -3.59 2.09
CA TRP A 83 -8.63 -2.90 2.13
C TRP A 83 -9.66 -3.82 2.78
N MET A 84 -10.21 -3.38 3.91
CA MET A 84 -11.09 -4.17 4.77
C MET A 84 -12.56 -4.04 4.37
N LYS A 85 -13.36 -5.04 4.75
CA LYS A 85 -14.82 -5.09 4.47
C LYS A 85 -15.62 -3.93 5.06
N ASP A 86 -15.11 -3.33 6.14
CA ASP A 86 -15.71 -2.16 6.80
C ASP A 86 -15.22 -0.82 6.21
N GLY A 87 -14.42 -0.88 5.15
CA GLY A 87 -13.89 0.27 4.42
C GLY A 87 -12.51 0.75 4.90
N ARG A 88 -12.02 0.28 6.05
CA ARG A 88 -10.69 0.68 6.57
C ARG A 88 -9.56 0.21 5.67
N VAL A 89 -8.43 0.92 5.70
CA VAL A 89 -7.18 0.50 5.06
C VAL A 89 -6.09 0.25 6.11
N LEU A 90 -5.52 -0.96 6.12
CA LEU A 90 -4.46 -1.36 7.05
C LEU A 90 -3.14 -1.52 6.31
N VAL A 91 -2.03 -1.07 6.89
CA VAL A 91 -0.68 -1.34 6.36
C VAL A 91 -0.36 -2.83 6.55
N ASN A 92 0.17 -3.46 5.51
CA ASN A 92 0.70 -4.82 5.54
C ASN A 92 2.24 -4.80 5.54
N GLU A 93 2.85 -4.23 4.50
CA GLU A 93 4.31 -4.18 4.34
C GLU A 93 4.76 -2.81 3.80
N ILE A 94 5.98 -2.41 4.14
CA ILE A 94 6.67 -1.27 3.53
C ILE A 94 8.03 -1.72 2.98
N ALA A 95 8.22 -1.58 1.68
CA ALA A 95 9.48 -1.84 0.99
C ALA A 95 10.19 -0.52 0.69
N PRO A 96 11.34 -0.19 1.30
CA PRO A 96 12.07 1.07 1.08
C PRO A 96 12.91 1.06 -0.21
N ARG A 97 12.27 0.69 -1.32
CA ARG A 97 12.83 0.57 -2.67
C ARG A 97 11.68 0.59 -3.69
N PRO A 98 11.97 0.73 -5.01
CA PRO A 98 11.03 0.31 -6.05
C PRO A 98 10.53 -1.12 -5.80
N HIS A 99 9.25 -1.38 -6.11
CA HIS A 99 8.57 -2.61 -5.73
C HIS A 99 7.99 -3.34 -6.93
N ASN A 100 7.64 -4.62 -6.77
CA ASN A 100 7.01 -5.41 -7.85
C ASN A 100 5.54 -5.02 -8.06
N SER A 101 4.91 -4.44 -7.03
CA SER A 101 3.56 -3.90 -7.07
C SER A 101 3.43 -2.62 -7.90
N GLY A 102 4.53 -2.06 -8.42
CA GLY A 102 4.59 -0.80 -9.15
C GLY A 102 5.78 0.05 -8.74
#